data_AF-A0A8T3T1E4-F1
#
_entry.id   AF-A0A8T3T1E4-F1
#
_cell.length_a   1.000
_cell.length_b   1.000
_cell.length_c   1.000
_cell.angle_alpha   90.00
_cell.angle_beta   90.00
_cell.angle_gamma   90.00
#
_symmetry.space_group_name_H-M   'P 1'
#
loop_
_entity.id
_entity.type
_entity.pdbx_description
1 polymer ?
#
loop_
_entity_poly.entity_id
_entity_poly.type
_entity_poly.pdbx_seq_one_letter_code
_entity_poly.pdbx_strand_id
1 'polypeptide(L)'
;MHEFKPKDDALKITIVGGSIGGLCAGVALRGVGADVRIYESHPGPMETRGAGIVVQDDLTTLLQRYNAPALPTTSCRLRRYLEPDGGEGRM
;
A
#
# COMPACT_ATOMS: atom_id res chain seq x y z
N MET A 1 -13.28 0.61 18.53
CA MET A 1 -13.61 -0.30 17.42
C MET A 1 -14.66 0.41 16.59
N HIS A 2 -14.27 1.10 15.50
CA HIS A 2 -15.24 1.77 14.64
C HIS A 2 -15.90 0.74 13.74
N GLU A 3 -17.18 0.52 13.93
CA GLU A 3 -18.00 -0.33 13.07
C GLU A 3 -18.26 0.43 11.76
N PHE A 4 -17.78 -0.13 10.65
CA PHE A 4 -18.00 0.44 9.32
C PHE A 4 -19.34 -0.07 8.79
N LYS A 5 -20.40 0.71 9.00
CA LYS A 5 -21.73 0.40 8.45
C LYS A 5 -21.85 1.07 7.07
N PRO A 6 -22.03 0.32 5.97
CA PRO A 6 -22.22 0.91 4.65
C PRO A 6 -23.47 1.80 4.68
N LYS A 7 -23.38 2.99 4.09
CA LYS A 7 -24.56 3.82 3.81
C LYS A 7 -25.28 3.17 2.62
N ASP A 8 -26.61 3.08 2.65
CA ASP A 8 -27.37 2.35 1.62
C ASP A 8 -27.18 2.90 0.18
N ASP A 9 -26.72 4.16 0.05
CA ASP A 9 -26.34 4.84 -1.21
C ASP A 9 -24.83 4.92 -1.47
N ALA A 10 -23.99 4.21 -0.70
CA ALA A 10 -22.54 4.28 -0.86
C ALA A 10 -22.10 3.72 -2.23
N LEU A 11 -21.17 4.43 -2.89
CA LEU A 11 -20.53 3.95 -4.11
C LEU A 11 -19.82 2.62 -3.84
N LYS A 12 -20.18 1.57 -4.57
CA LYS A 12 -19.61 0.23 -4.42
C LYS A 12 -18.40 0.08 -5.35
N ILE A 13 -17.26 -0.30 -4.78
CA ILE A 13 -16.00 -0.43 -5.50
C ILE A 13 -15.35 -1.77 -5.21
N THR A 14 -14.96 -2.47 -6.27
CA THR A 14 -14.15 -3.68 -6.21
C THR A 14 -12.71 -3.36 -6.62
N ILE A 15 -11.76 -3.76 -5.78
CA ILE A 15 -10.32 -3.67 -6.03
C ILE A 15 -9.78 -5.10 -6.17
N VAL A 16 -9.04 -5.36 -7.24
CA VAL A 16 -8.37 -6.64 -7.46
C VAL A 16 -6.87 -6.43 -7.22
N GLY A 17 -6.33 -7.12 -6.22
CA GLY A 17 -4.95 -7.03 -5.75
C GLY A 17 -4.86 -6.50 -4.30
N GLY A 18 -4.29 -7.31 -3.41
CA GLY A 18 -4.10 -7.03 -1.99
C GLY A 18 -2.73 -6.45 -1.61
N SER A 19 -1.94 -6.03 -2.61
CA SER A 19 -0.65 -5.37 -2.38
C SER A 19 -0.83 -3.91 -1.93
N ILE A 20 0.29 -3.19 -1.72
CA ILE A 20 0.33 -1.80 -1.23
C ILE A 20 -0.61 -0.90 -2.02
N GLY A 21 -0.59 -0.96 -3.36
CA GLY A 21 -1.44 -0.11 -4.19
C GLY A 21 -2.94 -0.33 -3.93
N GLY A 22 -3.37 -1.59 -3.87
CA GLY A 22 -4.77 -1.95 -3.64
C GLY A 22 -5.26 -1.60 -2.24
N LEU A 23 -4.43 -1.85 -1.22
CA LEU A 23 -4.75 -1.47 0.16
C LEU A 23 -4.79 0.05 0.35
N CYS A 24 -3.84 0.80 -0.23
CA CYS A 24 -3.84 2.26 -0.16
C CYS A 24 -5.08 2.85 -0.83
N ALA A 25 -5.43 2.37 -2.03
CA ALA A 25 -6.64 2.77 -2.73
C ALA A 25 -7.89 2.45 -1.89
N GLY A 26 -7.95 1.25 -1.29
CA GLY A 26 -9.08 0.86 -0.46
C GLY A 26 -9.24 1.71 0.80
N VAL A 27 -8.14 2.04 1.48
CA VAL A 27 -8.15 2.95 2.65
C VAL A 27 -8.61 4.35 2.24
N ALA A 28 -8.08 4.89 1.15
CA ALA A 28 -8.46 6.22 0.65
C ALA A 28 -9.96 6.28 0.28
N LEU A 29 -10.45 5.29 -0.47
CA LEU A 29 -11.84 5.21 -0.92
C LEU A 29 -12.83 5.00 0.25
N ARG A 30 -12.46 4.19 1.24
CA ARG A 30 -13.26 4.09 2.48
C ARG A 30 -13.27 5.41 3.24
N GLY A 31 -12.16 6.16 3.23
CA GLY A 31 -12.08 7.48 3.84
C GLY A 31 -13.04 8.52 3.24
N VAL A 32 -13.47 8.35 1.99
CA VAL A 32 -14.50 9.18 1.35
C VAL A 32 -15.92 8.58 1.41
N GLY A 33 -16.10 7.48 2.13
CA GLY A 33 -17.41 6.85 2.39
C GLY A 33 -17.86 5.79 1.39
N ALA A 34 -16.97 5.29 0.51
CA ALA A 34 -17.29 4.21 -0.41
C ALA A 34 -17.36 2.83 0.29
N ASP A 35 -18.17 1.92 -0.25
CA ASP A 35 -18.18 0.50 0.12
C ASP A 35 -17.15 -0.25 -0.74
N VAL A 36 -16.01 -0.59 -0.13
CA VAL A 36 -14.85 -1.17 -0.84
C VAL A 36 -14.65 -2.63 -0.48
N ARG A 37 -14.62 -3.49 -1.50
CA ARG A 37 -14.20 -4.89 -1.42
C ARG A 37 -12.87 -5.09 -2.14
N ILE A 38 -11.92 -5.73 -1.46
CA ILE A 38 -10.59 -6.04 -2.00
C ILE A 38 -10.48 -7.57 -2.13
N TYR A 39 -10.06 -8.03 -3.30
CA TYR A 39 -9.84 -9.45 -3.59
C TYR A 39 -8.37 -9.67 -3.91
N GLU A 40 -7.75 -10.68 -3.30
CA GLU A 40 -6.39 -11.12 -3.58
C GLU A 40 -6.42 -12.58 -4.07
N SER A 41 -5.61 -12.86 -5.08
CA SER A 41 -5.42 -14.19 -5.68
C SER A 41 -4.66 -15.15 -4.77
N HIS A 42 -3.68 -14.64 -4.01
CA HIS A 42 -2.84 -15.43 -3.12
C HIS A 42 -3.50 -15.64 -1.75
N PRO A 43 -3.83 -16.88 -1.39
CA PRO A 43 -4.35 -17.18 -0.07
C PRO A 43 -3.20 -17.23 0.94
N GLY A 44 -3.11 -16.21 1.79
CA GLY A 44 -2.18 -16.21 2.92
C GLY A 44 -1.30 -14.96 2.99
N PRO A 45 -0.52 -14.83 4.08
CA PRO A 45 0.43 -13.74 4.21
C PRO A 45 1.49 -13.83 3.11
N MET A 46 2.00 -12.67 2.71
CA MET A 46 3.06 -12.58 1.72
C MET A 46 4.29 -13.36 2.21
N GLU A 47 4.76 -14.35 1.44
CA GLU A 47 6.01 -15.03 1.76
C GLU A 47 7.16 -14.04 1.71
N THR A 48 7.72 -13.74 2.89
CA THR A 48 8.83 -12.81 3.00
C THR A 48 10.08 -13.49 2.47
N ARG A 49 10.50 -13.10 1.25
CA ARG A 49 11.81 -13.50 0.68
C ARG A 49 12.98 -12.66 1.21
N GLY A 50 12.75 -11.83 2.22
CA GLY A 50 13.79 -11.02 2.86
C GLY A 50 14.19 -9.74 2.12
N ALA A 51 13.44 -9.31 1.10
CA ALA A 51 13.68 -8.05 0.42
C ALA A 51 12.87 -6.92 1.08
N GLY A 52 13.55 -5.89 1.59
CA GLY A 52 12.91 -4.63 1.97
C GLY A 52 12.57 -3.78 0.74
N ILE A 53 11.59 -2.88 0.87
CA ILE A 53 11.26 -1.88 -0.15
C ILE A 53 11.62 -0.48 0.35
N VAL A 54 12.01 0.41 -0.56
CA VAL A 54 12.13 1.84 -0.24
C VAL A 54 10.72 2.43 -0.23
N VAL A 55 10.28 2.88 0.93
CA VAL A 55 8.98 3.53 1.12
C VAL A 55 9.09 5.00 0.71
N GLN A 56 8.21 5.45 -0.19
CA GLN A 56 8.11 6.85 -0.61
C GLN A 56 7.31 7.66 0.41
N ASP A 57 7.53 8.97 0.46
CA ASP A 57 6.89 9.88 1.43
C ASP A 57 5.35 9.89 1.33
N ASP A 58 4.80 9.72 0.13
CA ASP A 58 3.34 9.65 -0.09
C ASP A 58 2.70 8.49 0.66
N LEU A 59 3.36 7.31 0.67
CA LEU A 59 2.88 6.14 1.39
C LEU A 59 2.92 6.39 2.90
N THR A 60 4.00 6.97 3.41
CA THR A 60 4.13 7.32 4.83
C THR A 60 3.05 8.32 5.25
N THR A 61 2.79 9.34 4.42
CA THR A 61 1.76 10.35 4.66
C THR A 61 0.36 9.75 4.71
N LEU A 62 0.06 8.81 3.81
CA LEU A 62 -1.22 8.09 3.82
C LEU A 62 -1.38 7.26 5.10
N LEU A 63 -0.35 6.51 5.49
CA LEU A 63 -0.37 5.71 6.72
C LEU A 63 -0.62 6.58 7.95
N GLN A 64 0.07 7.71 8.07
CA GLN A 64 -0.12 8.67 9.17
C GLN A 64 -1.54 9.25 9.17
N ARG A 65 -2.07 9.65 8.00
CA ARG A 65 -3.43 10.20 7.87
C ARG A 65 -4.49 9.26 8.42
N TYR A 66 -4.30 7.95 8.28
CA TYR A 66 -5.23 6.91 8.73
C TYR A 66 -4.80 6.24 10.04
N ASN A 67 -3.90 6.86 10.82
CA ASN A 67 -3.43 6.38 12.12
C ASN A 67 -2.84 4.95 12.10
N ALA A 68 -2.21 4.57 11.00
CA ALA A 68 -1.47 3.31 10.94
C ALA A 68 -0.19 3.39 11.79
N PRO A 69 0.25 2.27 12.38
CA PRO A 69 1.52 2.23 13.10
C PRO A 69 2.69 2.55 12.17
N ALA A 70 3.76 3.08 12.74
CA ALA A 70 5.01 3.30 12.00
C ALA A 70 5.53 1.98 11.41
N LEU A 71 6.00 2.04 10.17
CA LEU A 71 6.59 0.86 9.52
C LEU A 71 7.92 0.50 10.17
N PRO A 72 8.25 -0.80 10.31
CA PRO A 72 9.60 -1.21 10.64
C PRO A 72 10.53 -0.80 9.49
N THR A 73 11.56 -0.01 9.80
CA THR A 73 12.52 0.49 8.81
C THR A 73 13.94 0.14 9.19
N THR A 74 14.83 0.10 8.20
CA THR A 74 16.27 -0.04 8.38
C THR A 74 16.98 0.90 7.43
N SER A 75 18.18 1.35 7.81
CA SER A 75 18.99 2.23 6.96
C SER A 75 19.47 1.51 5.70
N CYS A 76 19.42 2.17 4.56
CA CYS A 76 20.02 1.71 3.32
C CYS A 76 21.41 2.34 3.15
N ARG A 77 22.47 1.52 3.09
CA ARG A 77 23.86 2.02 2.95
C ARG A 77 24.26 2.36 1.52
N LEU A 78 23.59 1.74 0.55
CA LEU A 78 23.94 1.87 -0.87
C LEU A 78 22.66 1.89 -1.70
N ARG A 79 22.51 2.90 -2.54
CA ARG A 79 21.48 2.98 -3.56
C ARG A 79 22.14 2.90 -4.93
N ARG A 80 21.75 1.91 -5.73
CA ARG A 80 22.14 1.80 -7.14
C ARG A 80 20.94 2.10 -8.00
N TYR A 81 21.15 2.88 -9.05
CA TYR A 81 20.16 3.13 -10.08
C TYR A 81 20.58 2.32 -11.30
N LEU A 82 19.59 1.77 -11.99
CA LEU A 82 19.82 1.03 -13.22
C LEU A 82 19.19 1.83 -14.35
N GLU A 83 19.97 2.10 -15.37
CA GLU A 83 19.47 2.61 -16.64
C GLU A 83 18.68 1.50 -17.37
N PRO A 84 17.82 1.85 -18.34
CA PRO A 84 17.05 0.86 -19.10
C PRO A 84 17.89 -0.21 -19.81
N ASP A 85 19.14 0.10 -20.15
CA ASP A 85 20.11 -0.83 -20.76
C ASP A 85 20.81 -1.75 -19.74
N GLY A 86 20.51 -1.60 -18.45
CA GLY A 86 21.11 -2.34 -17.35
C GLY A 86 22.43 -1.77 -16.83
N GLY A 87 22.90 -0.64 -17.36
CA GLY A 87 24.04 0.10 -16.86
C GLY A 87 23.79 0.76 -15.51
N GLU A 88 24.85 1.15 -14.79
CA GLU A 88 24.72 1.95 -13.57
C GLU A 88 24.32 3.39 -13.90
N GLY A 89 23.14 3.80 -13.43
CA GLY A 89 22.66 5.18 -13.50
C GLY A 89 23.21 6.06 -12.35
N ARG A 90 23.35 7.36 -12.60
CA ARG A 90 23.62 8.37 -11.55
C ARG A 90 22.30 9.07 -11.20
N MET A 91 22.13 9.41 -9.92
CA MET A 91 20.89 10.01 -9.37
C MET A 91 20.41 11.22 -10.18
#